data_AF-A0A2D8PI02-F1
#
_entry.id   AF-A0A2D8PI02-F1
#
_cell.length_a   1.000
_cell.length_b   1.000
_cell.length_c   1.000
_cell.angle_alpha   90.00
_cell.angle_beta   90.00
_cell.angle_gamma   90.00
#
_symmetry.space_group_name_H-M   'P 1'
#
loop_
_entity.id
_entity.type
_entity.pdbx_description
1 polymer ?
#
loop_
_entity_poly.entity_id
_entity_poly.type
_entity_poly.pdbx_seq_one_letter_code
_entity_poly.pdbx_strand_id
1 'polypeptide(L)'
;MDVLAHPGLISYEVARLAAENGVYLEVSARKGHSLANGHVVNTAREAGALTVLDSDAHEPEDLLTLDLVEKIAEGAGLNKEEAHALLQTNPQNLLAKLGFGPVPASDTRP
;
A
#
# COMPACT_ATOMS: atom_id res chain seq x y z
N MET A 1 -2.45 6.60 -14.54
CA MET A 1 -1.95 5.46 -13.74
C MET A 1 -1.61 6.04 -12.38
N ASP A 2 -2.21 5.53 -11.32
CA ASP A 2 -2.05 6.08 -9.96
C ASP A 2 -1.41 5.11 -8.98
N VAL A 3 -1.52 3.81 -9.26
CA VAL A 3 -0.89 2.72 -8.51
C VAL A 3 -0.25 1.76 -9.51
N LEU A 4 0.97 1.31 -9.21
CA LEU A 4 1.59 0.17 -9.87
C LEU A 4 1.30 -1.09 -9.03
N ALA A 5 0.42 -1.93 -9.55
CA ALA A 5 -0.06 -3.12 -8.87
C ALA A 5 1.04 -4.18 -8.75
N HIS A 6 1.14 -4.75 -7.54
CA HIS A 6 2.02 -5.82 -7.08
C HIS A 6 3.30 -5.96 -7.93
N PRO A 7 4.22 -4.98 -7.84
CA PRO A 7 5.29 -4.82 -8.84
C PRO A 7 6.43 -5.83 -8.68
N GLY A 8 6.36 -6.70 -7.67
CA GLY A 8 7.32 -7.78 -7.45
C GLY A 8 8.73 -7.24 -7.18
N LEU A 9 9.70 -7.72 -7.95
CA LEU A 9 11.10 -7.30 -7.88
C LEU A 9 11.32 -6.00 -8.66
N ILE A 10 10.62 -4.94 -8.26
CA ILE A 10 10.73 -3.61 -8.86
C ILE A 10 12.16 -3.06 -8.72
N SER A 11 12.69 -2.41 -9.75
CA SER A 11 14.00 -1.75 -9.66
C SER A 11 13.89 -0.39 -8.96
N TYR A 12 15.01 0.07 -8.41
CA TYR A 12 15.11 1.42 -7.83
C TYR A 12 14.72 2.49 -8.85
N GLU A 13 15.15 2.38 -10.12
CA GLU A 13 14.84 3.36 -11.15
C GLU A 13 13.33 3.46 -11.42
N VAL A 14 12.63 2.32 -11.45
CA VAL A 14 11.18 2.30 -11.64
C VAL A 14 10.47 2.87 -10.42
N ALA A 15 10.91 2.53 -9.21
CA ALA A 15 10.36 3.10 -7.97
C ALA A 15 10.58 4.62 -7.88
N ARG A 16 11.76 5.11 -8.27
CA ARG A 16 12.08 6.55 -8.32
C ARG A 16 11.19 7.27 -9.32
N LEU A 17 11.00 6.70 -10.51
CA LEU A 17 10.07 7.25 -11.50
C LEU A 17 8.63 7.25 -10.98
N ALA A 18 8.22 6.21 -10.24
CA ALA A 18 6.90 6.19 -9.61
C ALA A 18 6.75 7.35 -8.61
N ALA A 19 7.75 7.58 -7.75
CA ALA A 19 7.77 8.71 -6.83
C ALA A 19 7.66 10.07 -7.55
N GLU A 20 8.47 10.28 -8.59
CA GLU A 20 8.48 11.53 -9.39
C GLU A 20 7.13 11.82 -10.07
N ASN A 21 6.39 10.77 -10.42
CA ASN A 21 5.09 10.88 -11.08
C ASN A 21 3.90 10.78 -10.10
N GLY A 22 4.16 10.70 -8.80
CA GLY A 22 3.11 10.52 -7.78
C GLY A 22 2.31 9.23 -7.96
N VAL A 23 2.96 8.17 -8.45
CA VAL A 23 2.43 6.81 -8.58
C VAL A 23 2.81 6.01 -7.34
N TYR A 24 1.83 5.35 -6.73
CA TYR A 24 2.01 4.53 -5.54
C TYR A 24 2.44 3.11 -5.93
N LEU A 25 3.16 2.42 -5.06
CA LEU A 25 3.50 1.00 -5.22
C LEU A 25 2.60 0.14 -4.32
N GLU A 26 2.02 -0.93 -4.86
CA GLU A 26 1.22 -1.85 -4.06
C GLU A 26 2.11 -2.77 -3.21
N VAL A 27 1.80 -2.84 -1.92
CA VAL A 27 2.07 -3.98 -1.05
C VAL A 27 0.85 -4.90 -1.15
N SER A 28 1.02 -6.18 -1.44
CA SER A 28 -0.12 -7.06 -1.75
C SER A 28 -0.45 -8.01 -0.61
N ALA A 29 -1.73 -8.20 -0.29
CA ALA A 29 -2.19 -9.29 0.58
C ALA A 29 -2.40 -10.61 -0.19
N ARG A 30 -2.36 -10.56 -1.52
CA ARG A 30 -2.56 -11.74 -2.37
C ARG A 30 -1.36 -12.67 -2.27
N LYS A 31 -1.59 -13.93 -1.86
CA LYS A 31 -0.56 -14.94 -1.57
C LYS A 31 0.52 -15.10 -2.66
N GLY A 32 0.16 -14.98 -3.94
CA GLY A 32 1.09 -15.09 -5.06
C GLY A 32 1.91 -13.83 -5.36
N HIS A 33 1.40 -12.67 -4.95
CA HIS A 33 1.98 -11.35 -5.21
C HIS A 33 2.75 -10.81 -4.00
N SER A 34 2.43 -11.31 -2.79
CA SER A 34 2.99 -10.83 -1.52
C SER A 34 4.44 -11.27 -1.27
N LEU A 35 4.97 -12.21 -2.06
CA LEU A 35 6.31 -12.79 -1.86
C LEU A 35 7.43 -11.75 -1.85
N ALA A 36 7.25 -10.66 -2.60
CA ALA A 36 8.23 -9.59 -2.73
C ALA A 36 7.89 -8.35 -1.88
N ASN A 37 6.89 -8.39 -0.98
CA ASN A 37 6.48 -7.21 -0.22
C ASN A 37 7.64 -6.53 0.52
N GLY A 38 8.53 -7.31 1.14
CA GLY A 38 9.73 -6.78 1.78
C GLY A 38 10.68 -6.04 0.83
N HIS A 39 10.82 -6.55 -0.40
CA HIS A 39 11.59 -5.89 -1.46
C HIS A 39 10.90 -4.59 -1.89
N VAL A 40 9.60 -4.63 -2.17
CA VAL A 40 8.81 -3.46 -2.59
C VAL A 40 8.92 -2.34 -1.56
N VAL A 41 8.72 -2.62 -0.27
CA VAL A 41 8.78 -1.56 0.75
C VAL A 41 10.17 -0.99 0.93
N ASN A 42 11.23 -1.82 0.87
CA ASN A 42 12.60 -1.33 0.96
C ASN A 42 12.96 -0.45 -0.25
N THR A 43 12.65 -0.90 -1.46
CA THR A 43 12.91 -0.11 -2.68
C THR A 43 12.07 1.17 -2.71
N ALA A 44 10.82 1.12 -2.25
CA ALA A 44 9.98 2.31 -2.11
C ALA A 44 10.60 3.32 -1.14
N ARG A 45 11.06 2.85 0.03
CA ARG A 45 11.73 3.66 1.05
C ARG A 45 12.98 4.34 0.50
N GLU A 46 13.83 3.60 -0.20
CA GLU A 46 15.05 4.13 -0.82
C GLU A 46 14.76 5.16 -1.92
N ALA A 47 13.71 4.93 -2.71
CA ALA A 47 13.32 5.79 -3.83
C ALA A 47 12.44 6.98 -3.44
N GLY A 48 11.92 7.02 -2.21
CA GLY A 48 10.93 8.01 -1.77
C GLY A 48 9.53 7.80 -2.38
N ALA A 49 9.21 6.58 -2.84
CA ALA A 49 7.90 6.24 -3.36
C ALA A 49 6.91 5.95 -2.24
N LEU A 50 5.65 6.33 -2.43
CA LEU A 50 4.57 6.00 -1.51
C LEU A 50 4.00 4.61 -1.80
N THR A 51 3.46 3.96 -0.78
CA THR A 51 2.90 2.61 -0.87
C THR A 51 1.44 2.57 -0.43
N VAL A 52 0.67 1.60 -0.94
CA VAL A 52 -0.69 1.27 -0.50
C VAL A 52 -0.84 -0.24 -0.38
N LEU A 53 -1.73 -0.72 0.49
CA LEU A 53 -2.06 -2.14 0.61
C LEU A 53 -3.32 -2.47 -0.20
N ASP A 54 -3.25 -3.50 -1.03
CA ASP A 54 -4.41 -4.04 -1.77
C ASP A 54 -4.53 -5.56 -1.57
N SER A 55 -5.75 -6.09 -1.61
CA SER A 55 -6.00 -7.52 -1.44
C SER A 55 -6.04 -8.32 -2.72
N ASP A 56 -6.31 -7.70 -3.87
CA ASP A 56 -6.61 -8.39 -5.13
C ASP A 56 -7.62 -9.54 -4.91
N ALA A 57 -8.72 -9.21 -4.21
CA ALA A 57 -9.66 -10.20 -3.70
C ALA A 57 -10.50 -10.83 -4.82
N HIS A 58 -10.48 -12.16 -4.89
CA HIS A 58 -11.31 -12.95 -5.80
C HIS A 58 -12.36 -13.80 -5.06
N GLU A 59 -12.14 -14.07 -3.79
CA GLU A 59 -13.03 -14.83 -2.90
C GLU A 59 -13.24 -14.05 -1.58
N PRO A 60 -14.34 -14.27 -0.84
CA PRO A 60 -14.62 -13.56 0.41
C PRO A 60 -13.49 -13.64 1.44
N GLU A 61 -12.76 -14.75 1.46
CA GLU A 61 -11.61 -15.00 2.35
C GLU A 61 -10.39 -14.13 2.02
N ASP A 62 -10.35 -13.50 0.85
CA ASP A 62 -9.30 -12.56 0.45
C ASP A 62 -9.54 -11.14 1.02
N LEU A 63 -10.70 -10.88 1.63
CA LEU A 63 -11.00 -9.57 2.21
C LEU A 63 -10.07 -9.25 3.39
N LEU A 64 -9.61 -8.00 3.42
CA LEU A 64 -8.68 -7.52 4.46
C LEU A 64 -9.37 -7.50 5.84
N THR A 65 -8.66 -8.00 6.84
CA THR A 65 -8.98 -7.85 8.26
C THR A 65 -7.87 -7.05 8.95
N LEU A 66 -8.17 -6.43 10.09
CA LEU A 66 -7.16 -5.66 10.85
C LEU A 66 -5.93 -6.51 11.20
N ASP A 67 -6.16 -7.73 11.72
CA ASP A 67 -5.08 -8.67 12.06
C ASP A 67 -4.23 -9.05 10.83
N LEU A 68 -4.87 -9.24 9.67
CA LEU A 68 -4.15 -9.58 8.44
C LEU A 68 -3.29 -8.42 7.94
N VAL A 69 -3.84 -7.20 7.91
CA VAL A 69 -3.08 -6.03 7.40
C VAL A 69 -1.91 -5.67 8.30
N GLU A 70 -2.06 -5.81 9.62
CA GLU A 70 -0.98 -5.63 10.60
C GLU A 70 0.16 -6.64 10.35
N LYS A 71 -0.17 -7.93 10.22
CA LYS A 71 0.82 -8.98 9.92
C LYS A 71 1.53 -8.78 8.58
N ILE A 72 0.83 -8.29 7.56
CA ILE A 72 1.44 -7.99 6.26
C ILE A 72 2.42 -6.83 6.39
N ALA A 73 2.03 -5.74 7.07
CA ALA A 73 2.91 -4.60 7.29
C ALA A 73 4.17 -4.98 8.07
N GLU A 74 4.01 -5.72 9.17
CA GLU A 74 5.12 -6.24 9.97
C GLU A 74 6.01 -7.20 9.17
N GLY A 75 5.40 -8.15 8.45
CA GLY A 75 6.11 -9.12 7.63
C GLY A 75 6.85 -8.51 6.43
N ALA A 76 6.40 -7.36 5.94
CA ALA A 76 7.12 -6.57 4.95
C ALA A 76 8.31 -5.81 5.55
N GLY A 77 8.39 -5.67 6.88
CA GLY A 77 9.48 -4.94 7.55
C GLY A 77 9.21 -3.44 7.70
N LEU A 78 7.93 -3.04 7.81
CA LEU A 78 7.53 -1.68 8.12
C LEU A 78 7.59 -1.44 9.64
N ASN A 79 8.00 -0.23 10.03
CA ASN A 79 7.79 0.25 11.40
C ASN A 79 6.35 0.74 11.61
N LYS A 80 6.01 1.20 12.82
CA LYS A 80 4.64 1.62 13.17
C LYS A 80 4.17 2.82 12.35
N GLU A 81 5.06 3.80 12.16
CA GLU A 81 4.77 5.01 11.40
C GLU A 81 4.55 4.70 9.91
N GLU A 82 5.37 3.81 9.35
CA GLU A 82 5.25 3.35 7.97
C GLU A 82 4.02 2.48 7.75
N ALA A 83 3.69 1.59 8.69
CA ALA A 83 2.47 0.79 8.66
C ALA A 83 1.23 1.69 8.72
N HIS A 84 1.24 2.71 9.59
CA HIS A 84 0.17 3.71 9.62
C HIS A 84 0.07 4.48 8.29
N ALA A 85 1.21 4.85 7.69
CA ALA A 85 1.21 5.50 6.40
C ALA A 85 0.63 4.59 5.29
N LEU A 86 1.05 3.33 5.22
CA LEU A 86 0.54 2.33 4.27
C LEU A 86 -0.99 2.15 4.38
N LEU A 87 -1.50 2.04 5.62
CA LEU A 87 -2.87 1.62 5.87
C LEU A 87 -3.88 2.77 5.97
N GLN A 88 -3.44 3.97 6.34
CA GLN A 88 -4.34 5.10 6.63
C GLN A 88 -3.99 6.32 5.79
N THR A 89 -2.78 6.85 5.93
CA THR A 89 -2.41 8.14 5.34
C THR A 89 -2.34 8.09 3.81
N ASN A 90 -1.66 7.09 3.25
CA ASN A 90 -1.44 6.98 1.81
C ASN A 90 -2.73 6.70 1.02
N PRO A 91 -3.63 5.79 1.46
CA PRO A 91 -4.93 5.62 0.81
C PRO A 91 -5.77 6.91 0.82
N GLN A 92 -5.78 7.67 1.91
CA GLN A 92 -6.50 8.96 1.98
C GLN A 92 -5.88 10.00 1.04
N ASN A 93 -4.55 10.08 0.99
CA ASN A 93 -3.85 10.98 0.06
C ASN A 93 -4.13 10.60 -1.41
N LEU A 94 -4.17 9.30 -1.72
CA LEU A 94 -4.50 8.81 -3.05
C LEU A 94 -5.93 9.21 -3.45
N LEU A 95 -6.91 9.03 -2.55
CA LEU A 95 -8.29 9.46 -2.77
C LEU A 95 -8.40 10.98 -2.97
N ALA A 96 -7.71 11.78 -2.15
CA ALA A 96 -7.66 13.23 -2.30
C ALA A 96 -7.06 13.67 -3.64
N LYS A 97 -5.97 13.03 -4.07
CA LYS A 97 -5.34 13.25 -5.39
C LYS A 97 -6.34 12.99 -6.52
N LEU A 98 -7.19 11.97 -6.38
CA LEU A 98 -8.22 11.60 -7.35
C LEU A 98 -9.48 12.48 -7.27
N GLY A 99 -9.51 13.49 -6.39
CA GLY A 99 -10.64 14.42 -6.25
C GLY A 99 -11.72 13.94 -5.28
N PHE A 100 -11.51 12.83 -4.55
CA PHE A 100 -12.39 12.42 -3.47
C PHE A 100 -11.98 13.15 -2.19
N GLY A 101 -12.86 14.04 -1.71
CA GLY A 101 -12.63 14.75 -0.44
C GLY A 101 -12.51 13.77 0.73
N PRO A 102 -11.98 14.22 1.89
CA PRO A 102 -11.92 13.38 3.07
C PRO A 102 -13.32 12.84 3.38
N VAL A 103 -13.41 11.52 3.60
CA VAL A 103 -14.64 10.92 4.12
C VAL A 103 -14.92 11.64 5.45
N PRO A 104 -16.07 12.33 5.61
CA PRO A 104 -16.42 12.94 6.88
C PRO A 104 -16.30 11.86 7.95
N ALA A 105 -15.69 12.17 9.10
CA ALA A 105 -15.62 11.22 10.21
C ALA A 105 -17.04 10.69 10.46
N SER A 106 -17.27 9.42 10.11
CA SER A 106 -18.58 8.82 10.30
C SER A 106 -18.77 8.68 11.80
N ASP A 107 -19.73 9.42 12.34
CA ASP A 107 -20.16 9.30 13.71
C ASP A 107 -20.68 7.87 13.90
N THR A 108 -19.87 7.06 14.59
CA THR A 108 -20.14 5.68 15.02
C THR A 108 -20.48 4.66 13.91
N ARG A 109 -19.70 3.58 13.86
CA ARG A 109 -20.30 2.25 13.64
C ARG A 109 -19.97 1.38 14.85
N PRO A 110 -20.94 0.55 15.29
CA PRO A 110 -20.90 -0.17 16.56
C PRO A 110 -19.73 -1.15 16.66
#